data_AF-A0A662RMC5-F1
#
_entry.id   AF-A0A662RMC5-F1
#
_cell.length_a   1.000
_cell.length_b   1.000
_cell.length_c   1.000
_cell.angle_alpha   90.00
_cell.angle_beta   90.00
_cell.angle_gamma   90.00
#
_symmetry.space_group_name_H-M   'P 1'
#
loop_
_entity.id
_entity.type
_entity.pdbx_description
1 polymer ?
#
loop_
_entity_poly.entity_id
_entity_poly.type
_entity_poly.pdbx_seq_one_letter_code
_entity_poly.pdbx_strand_id
1 'polypeptide(L)'
;MGTKKYGYHPKGLRVDSLGLTEEELREARRMGYRTQRIGIGYDWNKHILVKAPTPPKFSDTNLEKIVEDILNDLGYIEGRDYEKQHRAYCYNLDFAFPRLKLAIEPGARHWHNNSVHSFEPEKDENLRREGWEILWYDEDDLNDKERVKEEIRRKINNIDYIP
;
A
#
# COMPACT_ATOMS: atom_id res chain seq x y z
N MET A 1 13.92 -4.45 29.64
CA MET A 1 13.69 -4.15 28.20
C MET A 1 12.27 -4.55 27.88
N GLY A 2 11.36 -3.58 27.74
CA GLY A 2 9.95 -3.84 27.45
C GLY A 2 9.66 -3.63 25.97
N THR A 3 9.18 -4.66 25.29
CA THR A 3 8.63 -4.56 23.93
C THR A 3 7.38 -3.70 23.96
N LYS A 4 7.44 -2.48 23.41
CA LYS A 4 6.23 -1.66 23.20
C LYS A 4 5.47 -2.26 22.01
N LYS A 5 4.24 -2.71 22.26
CA LYS A 5 3.29 -3.17 21.23
C LYS A 5 2.71 -1.96 20.52
N TYR A 6 2.90 -1.86 19.20
CA TYR A 6 2.17 -0.92 18.36
C TYR A 6 0.76 -1.47 18.13
N GLY A 7 -0.25 -0.83 18.72
CA GLY A 7 -1.66 -1.17 18.51
C GLY A 7 -2.22 -0.44 17.29
N TYR A 8 -2.71 -1.17 16.30
CA TYR A 8 -3.43 -0.64 15.15
C TYR A 8 -4.91 -0.40 15.51
N HIS A 9 -5.46 0.77 15.20
CA HIS A 9 -6.91 1.02 15.29
C HIS A 9 -7.44 1.57 13.93
N PRO A 10 -8.53 1.05 13.36
CA PRO A 10 -8.90 1.27 11.94
C PRO A 10 -9.38 2.67 11.54
N LYS A 11 -9.45 3.65 12.46
CA LYS A 11 -10.03 4.98 12.22
C LYS A 11 -9.19 6.16 12.73
N GLY A 12 -7.87 6.00 12.74
CA GLY A 12 -6.92 7.04 13.14
C GLY A 12 -6.07 6.53 14.29
N LEU A 13 -4.79 6.31 14.02
CA LEU A 13 -3.83 6.00 15.06
C LEU A 13 -3.76 7.19 16.03
N ARG A 14 -4.24 7.00 17.27
CA ARG A 14 -3.81 7.84 18.39
C ARG A 14 -2.40 7.41 18.75
N VAL A 15 -1.42 8.14 18.24
CA VAL A 15 -0.08 8.19 18.83
C VAL A 15 -0.04 9.48 19.61
N ASP A 16 -0.18 9.41 20.94
CA ASP A 16 0.27 10.51 21.78
C ASP A 16 1.75 10.73 21.41
N SER A 17 2.11 11.93 20.93
CA SER A 17 3.50 12.35 20.66
C SER A 17 4.42 12.35 21.90
N LEU A 18 4.03 11.71 22.99
CA LEU A 18 4.82 11.60 24.20
C LEU A 18 5.92 10.54 23.99
N GLY A 19 7.02 10.98 23.38
CA GLY A 19 8.29 10.25 23.39
C GLY A 19 8.74 9.65 22.06
N LEU A 20 8.29 10.18 20.92
CA LEU A 20 8.96 9.88 19.65
C LEU A 20 10.25 10.70 19.54
N THR A 21 11.32 10.04 19.14
CA THR A 21 12.59 10.66 18.79
C THR A 21 12.45 11.49 17.52
N GLU A 22 13.37 12.43 17.29
CA GLU A 22 13.43 13.20 16.03
C GLU A 22 13.59 12.29 14.79
N GLU A 23 14.18 11.11 14.96
CA GLU A 23 14.31 10.11 13.91
C GLU A 23 12.96 9.49 13.54
N GLU A 24 12.19 9.05 14.54
CA GLU A 24 10.82 8.54 14.34
C GLU A 24 9.88 9.62 13.75
N LEU A 25 10.06 10.89 14.14
CA LEU A 25 9.32 12.00 13.55
C LEU A 25 9.72 12.26 12.08
N ARG A 26 11.01 12.13 11.74
CA ARG A 26 11.48 12.22 10.35
C ARG A 26 10.94 11.08 9.51
N GLU A 27 10.93 9.86 10.04
CA GLU A 27 10.37 8.69 9.37
C GLU A 27 8.87 8.84 9.15
N ALA A 28 8.11 9.26 10.16
CA ALA A 28 6.69 9.54 10.01
C ALA A 28 6.40 10.61 8.94
N ARG A 29 7.22 11.67 8.87
CA ARG A 29 7.11 12.71 7.84
C ARG A 29 7.40 12.15 6.44
N ARG A 30 8.40 11.28 6.29
CA ARG A 30 8.64 10.53 5.04
C ARG A 30 7.45 9.66 4.66
N MET A 31 6.80 9.03 5.63
CA MET A 31 5.58 8.22 5.40
C MET A 31 4.31 9.06 5.10
N GLY A 32 4.44 10.37 4.93
CA GLY A 32 3.33 11.28 4.60
C GLY A 32 2.50 11.75 5.80
N TYR A 33 2.95 11.50 7.03
CA TYR A 33 2.31 12.04 8.22
C TYR A 33 2.74 13.49 8.47
N ARG A 34 1.80 14.30 8.91
CA ARG A 34 2.02 15.68 9.35
C ARG A 34 1.79 15.75 10.85
N THR A 35 2.60 16.55 11.53
CA THR A 35 2.40 16.81 12.96
C THR A 35 1.28 17.84 13.09
N GLN A 36 0.17 17.49 13.76
CA GLN A 36 -0.91 18.41 14.09
C GLN A 36 -0.97 18.61 15.59
N ARG A 37 -1.04 19.86 16.03
CA ARG A 37 -1.26 20.20 17.44
C ARG A 37 -2.75 20.10 17.75
N ILE A 38 -3.08 19.40 18.83
CA ILE A 38 -4.46 19.24 19.29
C ILE A 38 -4.58 19.60 20.76
N GLY A 39 -5.73 20.13 21.15
CA GLY A 39 -6.13 20.28 22.54
C GLY A 39 -7.03 19.12 22.96
N ILE A 40 -6.67 18.41 24.02
CA ILE A 40 -7.56 17.42 24.66
C ILE A 40 -7.74 17.84 26.12
N GLY A 41 -8.95 18.27 26.47
CA GLY A 41 -9.24 18.81 27.81
C GLY A 41 -8.47 20.12 28.06
N TYR A 42 -7.74 20.20 29.18
CA TYR A 42 -6.93 21.37 29.56
C TYR A 42 -5.50 21.36 28.98
N ASP A 43 -5.10 20.30 28.27
CA ASP A 43 -3.76 20.16 27.69
C ASP A 43 -3.76 20.54 26.20
N TRP A 44 -3.15 21.68 25.90
CA TRP A 44 -3.10 22.30 24.57
C TRP A 44 -1.81 22.01 23.79
N ASN A 45 -0.89 21.22 24.35
CA ASN A 45 0.45 21.03 23.79
C ASN A 45 0.68 19.63 23.20
N LYS A 46 -0.38 18.84 23.03
CA LYS A 46 -0.26 17.52 22.42
C LYS A 46 -0.11 17.64 20.91
N HIS A 47 0.88 16.93 20.39
CA HIS A 47 1.05 16.73 18.96
C HIS A 47 0.54 15.33 18.60
N ILE A 48 -0.07 15.19 17.44
CA ILE A 48 -0.42 13.89 16.85
C ILE A 48 0.11 13.85 15.43
N LEU A 49 0.41 12.65 14.95
CA LEU A 49 0.74 12.41 13.55
C LEU A 49 -0.55 12.14 12.77
N VAL A 50 -0.86 13.01 11.82
CA VAL A 50 -2.05 12.93 10.97
C VAL A 50 -1.60 12.80 9.53
N LYS A 51 -1.97 11.70 8.87
CA LYS A 51 -1.75 11.58 7.43
C LYS A 51 -2.70 12.53 6.72
N ALA A 52 -2.19 13.32 5.77
CA ALA A 52 -3.07 14.10 4.92
C ALA A 52 -4.07 13.14 4.25
N PRO A 53 -5.39 13.44 4.25
CA PRO A 53 -6.33 12.61 3.53
C PRO A 53 -5.86 12.55 2.08
N THR A 54 -5.51 11.35 1.61
CA THR A 54 -5.36 11.11 0.18
C THR A 54 -6.68 11.55 -0.46
N PRO A 55 -6.67 12.35 -1.55
CA PRO A 55 -7.89 12.63 -2.28
C PRO A 55 -8.62 11.31 -2.51
N PRO A 56 -9.96 11.24 -2.39
CA PRO A 56 -10.69 10.02 -2.72
C PRO A 56 -10.25 9.59 -4.13
N LYS A 57 -9.52 8.47 -4.23
CA LYS A 57 -9.38 7.79 -5.52
C LYS A 57 -10.81 7.40 -5.89
N PHE A 58 -11.28 7.85 -7.05
CA PHE A 58 -12.49 7.29 -7.61
C PHE A 58 -12.20 5.79 -7.82
N SER A 59 -12.76 4.93 -6.97
CA SER A 59 -12.72 3.49 -7.17
C SER A 59 -13.45 3.16 -8.47
N ASP A 60 -13.01 2.11 -9.17
CA ASP A 60 -13.55 1.64 -10.46
C ASP A 60 -13.13 2.46 -11.68
N THR A 61 -11.84 2.75 -11.79
CA THR A 61 -11.26 3.20 -13.07
C THR A 61 -11.35 2.08 -14.13
N ASN A 62 -11.29 2.43 -15.42
CA ASN A 62 -11.26 1.43 -16.49
C ASN A 62 -10.11 0.43 -16.34
N LEU A 63 -8.99 0.86 -15.76
CA LEU A 63 -7.81 0.01 -15.53
C LEU A 63 -8.03 -0.97 -14.38
N GLU A 64 -8.66 -0.54 -13.29
CA GLU A 64 -9.05 -1.44 -12.20
C GLU A 64 -9.99 -2.55 -12.71
N LYS A 65 -10.96 -2.21 -13.58
CA LYS A 65 -11.82 -3.22 -14.21
C LYS A 65 -11.05 -4.21 -15.08
N ILE A 66 -10.05 -3.74 -15.83
CA ILE A 66 -9.21 -4.63 -16.64
C ILE A 66 -8.41 -5.60 -15.76
N VAL A 67 -7.84 -5.11 -14.65
CA VAL A 67 -7.12 -5.97 -13.70
C VAL A 67 -8.07 -6.97 -13.05
N GLU A 68 -9.26 -6.54 -12.65
CA GLU A 68 -10.29 -7.41 -12.07
C GLU A 68 -10.72 -8.52 -13.05
N ASP A 69 -10.96 -8.20 -14.33
CA ASP A 69 -11.23 -9.18 -15.39
C ASP A 69 -10.08 -10.18 -15.54
N ILE A 70 -8.83 -9.71 -15.50
CA ILE A 70 -7.65 -10.57 -15.56
C ILE A 70 -7.61 -11.53 -14.37
N LEU A 71 -7.85 -11.05 -13.15
CA LEU A 71 -7.85 -11.89 -11.94
C LEU A 71 -8.98 -12.93 -11.98
N ASN A 72 -10.16 -12.54 -12.46
CA ASN A 72 -11.28 -13.46 -12.67
C ASN A 72 -10.96 -14.53 -13.73
N ASP A 73 -10.36 -14.16 -14.85
CA ASP A 73 -9.90 -15.09 -15.90
C ASP A 73 -8.85 -16.08 -15.39
N LEU A 74 -8.04 -15.66 -14.42
CA LEU A 74 -7.06 -16.51 -13.73
C LEU A 74 -7.70 -17.43 -12.68
N GLY A 75 -8.97 -17.20 -12.33
CA GLY A 75 -9.72 -17.98 -11.35
C GLY A 75 -9.60 -17.50 -9.91
N TYR A 76 -9.07 -16.30 -9.68
CA TYR A 76 -9.01 -15.69 -8.34
C TYR A 76 -10.34 -15.00 -8.00
N ILE A 77 -10.74 -15.10 -6.74
CA ILE A 77 -12.03 -14.61 -6.25
C ILE A 77 -11.80 -13.53 -5.19
N GLU A 78 -12.42 -12.36 -5.36
CA GLU A 78 -12.40 -11.28 -4.36
C GLU A 78 -12.96 -11.75 -3.01
N GLY A 79 -12.32 -11.35 -1.91
CA GLY A 79 -12.66 -11.73 -0.54
C GLY A 79 -12.20 -13.14 -0.15
N ARG A 80 -11.73 -13.94 -1.11
CA ARG A 80 -11.11 -15.26 -0.87
C ARG A 80 -9.61 -15.24 -1.13
N ASP A 81 -9.23 -14.81 -2.32
CA ASP A 81 -7.86 -14.88 -2.81
C ASP A 81 -7.20 -13.49 -2.78
N TYR A 82 -7.96 -12.44 -3.15
CA TYR A 82 -7.52 -11.05 -3.10
C TYR A 82 -8.59 -10.12 -2.50
N GLU A 83 -8.19 -8.91 -2.13
CA GLU A 83 -9.05 -7.84 -1.62
C GLU A 83 -8.81 -6.56 -2.44
N LYS A 84 -9.87 -5.86 -2.84
CA LYS A 84 -9.77 -4.51 -3.40
C LYS A 84 -9.60 -3.47 -2.30
N GLN A 85 -8.86 -2.39 -2.57
CA GLN A 85 -8.70 -1.26 -1.64
C GLN A 85 -8.23 -1.72 -0.24
N HIS A 86 -7.27 -2.64 -0.22
CA HIS A 86 -6.74 -3.23 1.01
C HIS A 86 -5.83 -2.25 1.73
N ARG A 87 -6.05 -2.08 3.03
CA ARG A 87 -5.21 -1.21 3.86
C ARG A 87 -3.98 -1.96 4.35
N ALA A 88 -2.84 -1.69 3.73
CA ALA A 88 -1.53 -2.08 4.24
C ALA A 88 -0.78 -0.83 4.73
N TYR A 89 -0.40 -0.82 6.01
CA TYR A 89 0.24 0.35 6.64
C TYR A 89 -0.61 1.61 6.51
N CYS A 90 -0.06 2.66 5.90
CA CYS A 90 -0.73 3.91 5.63
C CYS A 90 -1.20 4.00 4.17
N TYR A 91 -1.03 2.94 3.37
CA TYR A 91 -1.39 2.90 1.96
C TYR A 91 -2.71 2.16 1.76
N ASN A 92 -3.39 2.56 0.69
CA ASN A 92 -4.53 1.82 0.17
C ASN A 92 -4.06 1.13 -1.10
N LEU A 93 -4.10 -0.20 -1.09
CA LEU A 93 -3.66 -1.04 -2.20
C LEU A 93 -4.85 -1.34 -3.10
N ASP A 94 -4.73 -1.09 -4.40
CA ASP A 94 -5.88 -1.20 -5.31
C ASP A 94 -6.37 -2.65 -5.40
N PHE A 95 -5.45 -3.61 -5.52
CA PHE A 95 -5.68 -5.05 -5.33
C PHE A 95 -4.56 -5.64 -4.47
N ALA A 96 -4.92 -6.49 -3.51
CA ALA A 96 -3.94 -7.15 -2.65
C ALA A 96 -4.29 -8.63 -2.46
N PHE A 97 -3.28 -9.49 -2.50
CA PHE A 97 -3.29 -10.87 -2.02
C PHE A 97 -2.61 -10.90 -0.65
N PRO A 98 -3.34 -10.69 0.47
CA PRO A 98 -2.70 -10.42 1.76
C PRO A 98 -1.89 -11.61 2.28
N ARG A 99 -2.32 -12.84 1.95
CA ARG A 99 -1.61 -14.06 2.32
C ARG A 99 -0.24 -14.19 1.65
N LEU A 100 -0.12 -13.66 0.44
CA LEU A 100 1.11 -13.69 -0.36
C LEU A 100 1.94 -12.42 -0.18
N LYS A 101 1.39 -11.40 0.50
CA LYS A 101 1.91 -10.03 0.50
C LYS A 101 2.21 -9.53 -0.92
N LEU A 102 1.31 -9.79 -1.86
CA LEU A 102 1.42 -9.31 -3.24
C LEU A 102 0.35 -8.24 -3.48
N ALA A 103 0.75 -7.12 -4.06
CA ALA A 103 -0.14 -6.03 -4.46
C ALA A 103 -0.11 -5.84 -5.98
N ILE A 104 -1.24 -5.42 -6.56
CA ILE A 104 -1.34 -5.03 -7.96
C ILE A 104 -1.93 -3.61 -8.00
N GLU A 105 -1.24 -2.71 -8.69
CA GLU A 105 -1.56 -1.28 -8.74
C GLU A 105 -1.63 -0.82 -10.20
N PRO A 106 -2.84 -0.73 -10.78
CA PRO A 106 -3.04 -0.16 -12.11
C PRO A 106 -2.94 1.37 -12.11
N GLY A 107 -2.66 1.95 -13.28
CA GLY A 107 -2.55 3.40 -13.46
C GLY A 107 -1.19 3.98 -13.05
N ALA A 108 -0.16 3.15 -12.97
CA ALA A 108 1.17 3.56 -12.55
C ALA A 108 2.07 3.84 -13.75
N ARG A 109 2.13 5.10 -14.19
CA ARG A 109 3.02 5.50 -15.30
C ARG A 109 4.49 5.26 -14.92
N HIS A 110 5.15 4.35 -15.63
CA HIS A 110 6.56 4.06 -15.47
C HIS A 110 7.41 5.28 -15.88
N TRP A 111 8.34 5.72 -15.03
CA TRP A 111 9.41 6.64 -15.45
C TRP A 111 10.58 5.80 -15.96
N HIS A 112 10.75 5.75 -17.28
CA HIS A 112 11.87 5.06 -17.93
C HIS A 112 13.22 5.63 -17.48
N ASN A 113 14.00 4.84 -16.73
CA ASN A 113 15.46 4.83 -16.72
C ASN A 113 16.01 3.59 -15.96
N ASN A 114 15.69 2.39 -16.46
CA ASN A 114 16.27 1.11 -15.99
C ASN A 114 16.09 0.77 -14.50
N SER A 115 15.03 1.27 -13.85
CA SER A 115 14.65 0.83 -12.50
C SER A 115 13.18 0.45 -12.46
N VAL A 116 12.89 -0.69 -11.83
CA VAL A 116 11.54 -1.23 -11.64
C VAL A 116 10.92 -0.47 -10.46
N HIS A 117 10.50 0.78 -10.68
CA HIS A 117 9.91 1.58 -9.62
C HIS A 117 8.60 2.24 -10.02
N SER A 118 7.70 2.21 -9.04
CA SER A 118 6.40 2.85 -8.98
C SER A 118 6.44 4.37 -9.23
N PHE A 119 5.28 4.95 -9.55
CA PHE A 119 5.03 6.39 -9.46
C PHE A 119 5.28 6.97 -8.04
N GLU A 120 5.27 6.14 -7.00
CA GLU A 120 5.47 6.51 -5.60
C GLU A 120 6.63 5.72 -4.96
N PRO A 121 7.91 6.06 -5.25
CA PRO A 121 9.06 5.25 -4.82
C PRO A 121 9.13 5.01 -3.31
N GLU A 122 8.62 5.96 -2.50
CA GLU A 122 8.50 5.80 -1.05
C GLU A 122 7.45 4.75 -0.66
N LYS A 123 6.33 4.67 -1.39
CA LYS A 123 5.32 3.61 -1.19
C LYS A 123 5.92 2.24 -1.51
N ASP A 124 6.63 2.13 -2.63
CA ASP A 124 7.30 0.89 -3.03
C ASP A 124 8.37 0.46 -2.01
N GLU A 125 9.26 1.38 -1.58
CA GLU A 125 10.28 1.06 -0.57
C GLU A 125 9.64 0.60 0.75
N ASN A 126 8.65 1.35 1.26
CA ASN A 126 8.03 1.05 2.55
C ASN A 126 7.28 -0.29 2.51
N LEU A 127 6.56 -0.59 1.43
CA LEU A 127 5.86 -1.86 1.28
C LEU A 127 6.86 -3.02 1.11
N ARG A 128 7.91 -2.85 0.31
CA ARG A 128 8.97 -3.88 0.15
C ARG A 128 9.70 -4.20 1.45
N ARG A 129 10.01 -3.19 2.27
CA ARG A 129 10.57 -3.40 3.62
C ARG A 129 9.68 -4.30 4.49
N GLU A 130 8.39 -4.27 4.24
CA GLU A 130 7.37 -5.03 4.98
C GLU A 130 7.05 -6.38 4.34
N GLY A 131 7.88 -6.77 3.36
CA GLY A 131 7.77 -8.03 2.63
C GLY A 131 6.66 -8.02 1.59
N TRP A 132 6.14 -6.86 1.22
CA TRP A 132 5.22 -6.77 0.09
C TRP A 132 5.97 -6.72 -1.22
N GLU A 133 5.47 -7.47 -2.19
CA GLU A 133 5.81 -7.31 -3.59
C GLU A 133 4.69 -6.56 -4.30
N ILE A 134 5.04 -5.70 -5.25
CA ILE A 134 4.07 -4.87 -5.97
C ILE A 134 4.28 -5.02 -7.47
N LEU A 135 3.22 -5.36 -8.17
CA LEU A 135 3.11 -5.32 -9.62
C LEU A 135 2.45 -4.01 -10.01
N TRP A 136 3.19 -3.18 -10.73
CA TRP A 136 2.74 -1.89 -11.21
C TRP A 136 2.39 -2.01 -12.69
N TYR A 137 1.18 -1.61 -13.06
CA TYR A 137 0.74 -1.64 -14.45
C TYR A 137 0.28 -0.26 -14.90
N ASP A 138 0.79 0.22 -16.03
CA ASP A 138 0.22 1.36 -16.72
C ASP A 138 -0.81 0.93 -17.78
N GLU A 139 -1.30 1.92 -18.54
CA GLU A 139 -2.29 1.71 -19.60
C GLU A 139 -1.73 0.84 -20.74
N ASP A 140 -0.45 1.01 -21.07
CA ASP A 140 0.22 0.26 -22.14
C ASP A 140 0.44 -1.19 -21.71
N ASP A 141 0.79 -1.41 -20.45
CA ASP A 141 0.93 -2.75 -19.87
C ASP A 141 -0.36 -3.57 -20.01
N LEU A 142 -1.49 -2.95 -19.67
CA LEU A 142 -2.81 -3.59 -19.62
C LEU A 142 -3.44 -3.81 -21.00
N ASN A 143 -2.85 -3.25 -22.07
CA ASN A 143 -3.23 -3.59 -23.44
C ASN A 143 -2.86 -5.03 -23.81
N ASP A 144 -1.80 -5.59 -23.20
CA ASP A 144 -1.40 -6.99 -23.36
C ASP A 144 -1.82 -7.84 -22.16
N LYS A 145 -3.12 -8.16 -22.13
CA LYS A 145 -3.73 -8.93 -21.03
C LYS A 145 -3.09 -10.30 -20.81
N GLU A 146 -2.66 -10.98 -21.87
CA GLU A 146 -2.07 -12.32 -21.74
C GLU A 146 -0.66 -12.28 -21.13
N ARG A 147 0.16 -11.27 -21.49
CA ARG A 147 1.43 -11.03 -20.81
C ARG A 147 1.23 -10.75 -19.32
N VAL A 148 0.27 -9.90 -18.97
CA VAL A 148 -0.05 -9.57 -17.57
C VAL A 148 -0.54 -10.80 -16.81
N LYS A 149 -1.40 -11.63 -17.41
CA LYS A 149 -1.83 -12.92 -16.84
C LYS A 149 -0.65 -13.83 -16.52
N GLU A 150 0.26 -13.98 -17.46
CA GLU A 150 1.45 -14.83 -17.29
C GLU A 150 2.38 -14.29 -16.19
N GLU A 151 2.56 -12.98 -16.12
CA GLU A 151 3.36 -12.34 -15.07
C GLU A 151 2.76 -12.57 -13.68
N ILE A 152 1.46 -12.33 -13.51
CA ILE A 152 0.75 -12.56 -12.24
C ILE A 152 0.87 -14.03 -11.83
N ARG A 153 0.61 -14.98 -12.75
CA ARG A 153 0.75 -16.42 -12.49
C ARG A 153 2.15 -16.78 -12.04
N ARG A 154 3.18 -16.33 -12.78
CA ARG A 154 4.58 -16.60 -12.43
C ARG A 154 4.92 -16.05 -11.06
N LYS A 155 4.44 -14.83 -10.76
CA LYS A 155 4.72 -14.20 -9.48
C LYS A 155 4.12 -14.97 -8.33
N ILE A 156 2.83 -15.31 -8.42
CA ILE A 156 2.13 -16.06 -7.37
C ILE A 156 2.76 -17.44 -7.19
N ASN A 157 3.02 -18.17 -8.29
CA ASN A 157 3.67 -19.49 -8.22
C ASN A 157 5.06 -19.44 -7.57
N ASN A 158 5.86 -18.39 -7.83
CA ASN A 158 7.18 -18.25 -7.22
C ASN A 158 7.11 -17.97 -5.72
N ILE A 159 6.08 -17.23 -5.26
CA ILE A 159 5.87 -16.94 -3.84
C ILE A 159 5.34 -18.18 -3.11
N ASP A 160 4.41 -18.91 -3.71
CA ASP A 160 3.84 -20.14 -3.15
C ASP A 160 4.88 -21.29 -3.04
N TYR A 161 5.97 -21.23 -3.80
CA TYR A 161 7.03 -22.26 -3.80
C TYR A 161 8.10 -22.05 -2.72
N ILE A 162 7.95 -21.06 -1.83
CA ILE A 162 8.87 -20.85 -0.71
C ILE A 162 8.43 -21.75 0.46
N PRO A 163 9.19 -22.83 0.78
CA PRO A 163 8.81 -23.82 1.80
C PRO A 163 8.82 -23.27 3.23
#